data_AF-A0A2W7A5L5-F1
#
_entry.id   AF-A0A2W7A5L5-F1
#
_cell.length_a   1.000
_cell.length_b   1.000
_cell.length_c   1.000
_cell.angle_alpha   90.00
_cell.angle_beta   90.00
_cell.angle_gamma   90.00
#
_symmetry.space_group_name_H-M   'P 1'
#
loop_
_entity.id
_entity.type
_entity.pdbx_description
1 polymer ?
#
loop_
_entity_poly.entity_id
_entity_poly.type
_entity_poly.pdbx_seq_one_letter_code
_entity_poly.pdbx_strand_id
1 'polypeptide(L)'
;MNNPVWEQQPEELDRWYGRFHRYLLMGSGRSLLGCVHEEEKAAKSPKKPSKTVPGSWKDAFEKWQWRDRAAFWDTWQWQQEEVIWQERRKQWRGQQWELAQRMKERAERMMSFPLTRKTVQEGEGTSIIEPVRWSQRDAIAYLNMANEFVKDSASLHENKLFDAMQTLMQAGMASSEQAAVIKMGVEWMQDSLREVRDGKLGNFEETGGSDDG
;
A
#
# COMPACT_ATOMS: atom_id res chain seq x y z
N MET A 1 -33.34 16.69 -4.45
CA MET A 1 -31.99 16.12 -4.38
C MET A 1 -31.34 16.71 -3.14
N ASN A 2 -31.00 15.91 -2.13
CA ASN A 2 -30.27 16.40 -0.96
C ASN A 2 -28.81 16.58 -1.38
N ASN A 3 -28.34 17.82 -1.44
CA ASN A 3 -26.93 18.11 -1.65
C ASN A 3 -26.14 17.59 -0.42
N PRO A 4 -24.95 17.00 -0.58
CA PRO A 4 -24.10 16.67 0.55
C PRO A 4 -23.90 17.88 1.47
N VAL A 5 -23.82 17.64 2.78
CA VAL A 5 -23.79 18.70 3.81
C VAL A 5 -22.57 19.63 3.64
N TRP A 6 -21.49 19.12 3.04
CA TRP A 6 -20.29 19.90 2.73
C TRP A 6 -20.38 20.73 1.43
N GLU A 7 -21.38 20.56 0.58
CA GLU A 7 -21.54 21.39 -0.63
C GLU A 7 -22.05 22.79 -0.32
N GLN A 8 -21.99 23.70 -1.31
CA GLN A 8 -22.46 25.08 -1.18
C GLN A 8 -23.93 25.13 -0.74
N GLN A 9 -24.20 25.89 0.31
CA GLN A 9 -25.57 26.06 0.81
C GLN A 9 -26.33 27.12 -0.02
N PRO A 10 -27.67 27.03 -0.16
CA PRO A 10 -28.43 27.93 -1.04
C PRO A 10 -28.27 29.44 -0.77
N GLU A 11 -28.01 29.81 0.49
CA GLU A 11 -27.79 31.21 0.89
C GLU A 11 -26.29 31.55 1.09
N GLU A 12 -25.39 30.59 0.85
CA GLU A 12 -23.95 30.77 1.00
C GLU A 12 -23.36 31.43 -0.24
N LEU A 13 -22.87 32.66 -0.08
CA LEU A 13 -22.20 33.36 -1.17
C LEU A 13 -20.96 32.58 -1.62
N ASP A 14 -20.71 32.59 -2.94
CA ASP A 14 -19.59 31.89 -3.57
C ASP A 14 -18.22 32.19 -2.92
N ARG A 15 -17.98 33.46 -2.56
CA ARG A 15 -16.77 33.86 -1.83
C ARG A 15 -16.56 33.12 -0.50
N TRP A 16 -17.63 32.78 0.21
CA TRP A 16 -17.57 32.08 1.49
C TRP A 16 -17.43 30.59 1.25
N TYR A 17 -18.12 30.04 0.25
CA TYR A 17 -17.94 28.66 -0.15
C TYR A 17 -16.50 28.37 -0.61
N GLY A 18 -15.91 29.22 -1.43
CA GLY A 18 -14.51 29.08 -1.85
C GLY A 18 -13.52 29.12 -0.68
N ARG A 19 -13.81 29.89 0.38
CA ARG A 19 -13.01 29.89 1.62
C ARG A 19 -13.24 28.62 2.44
N PHE A 20 -14.49 28.17 2.55
CA PHE A 20 -14.82 26.90 3.18
C PHE A 20 -14.11 25.73 2.49
N HIS A 21 -14.12 25.70 1.17
CA HIS A 21 -13.44 24.67 0.38
C HIS A 21 -11.94 24.63 0.66
N ARG A 22 -11.28 25.79 0.78
CA ARG A 22 -9.86 25.85 1.23
C ARG A 22 -9.69 25.31 2.64
N TYR A 23 -10.55 25.69 3.57
CA TYR A 23 -10.54 25.19 4.94
C TYR A 23 -10.69 23.65 5.01
N LEU A 24 -11.52 23.09 4.14
CA LEU A 24 -11.76 21.65 4.00
C LEU A 24 -10.52 20.91 3.46
N LEU A 25 -9.86 21.46 2.43
CA LEU A 25 -8.63 20.90 1.85
C LEU A 25 -7.40 20.93 2.78
N MET A 26 -7.44 21.68 3.88
CA MET A 26 -6.35 21.70 4.87
C MET A 26 -6.26 20.41 5.72
N GLY A 27 -7.25 19.51 5.64
CA GLY A 27 -7.24 18.23 6.37
C GLY A 27 -7.30 18.40 7.90
N SER A 28 -6.85 17.39 8.65
CA SER A 28 -6.98 17.35 10.12
C SER A 28 -6.24 18.47 10.86
N GLY A 29 -5.21 19.06 10.24
CA GLY A 29 -4.47 20.21 10.76
C GLY A 29 -5.14 21.57 10.50
N ARG A 30 -6.38 21.58 9.98
CA ARG A 30 -7.07 22.81 9.58
C ARG A 30 -7.22 23.80 10.72
N SER A 31 -7.01 25.07 10.40
CA SER A 31 -7.30 26.18 11.30
C SER A 31 -7.88 27.35 10.51
N LEU A 32 -8.82 28.07 11.12
CA LEU A 32 -9.44 29.22 10.47
C LEU A 32 -8.42 30.33 10.20
N LEU A 33 -7.45 30.51 11.10
CA LEU A 33 -6.33 31.43 10.93
C LEU A 33 -5.41 31.01 9.77
N GLY A 34 -5.09 29.72 9.66
CA GLY A 34 -4.31 29.21 8.54
C GLY A 34 -5.00 29.44 7.19
N CYS A 35 -6.32 29.26 7.12
CA CYS A 35 -7.08 29.56 5.91
C CYS A 35 -7.06 31.06 5.53
N VAL A 36 -7.09 31.95 6.53
CA VAL A 36 -6.92 33.40 6.31
C VAL A 36 -5.52 33.69 5.74
N HIS A 37 -4.48 33.10 6.31
CA HIS A 37 -3.11 33.28 5.82
C HIS A 37 -2.92 32.81 4.39
N GLU A 38 -3.50 31.67 4.03
CA GLU A 38 -3.46 31.16 2.65
C GLU A 38 -4.15 32.13 1.67
N GLU A 39 -5.28 32.74 2.06
CA GLU A 39 -5.92 33.76 1.22
C GLU A 39 -5.08 35.05 1.11
N GLU A 40 -4.50 35.53 2.20
CA GLU A 40 -3.62 36.71 2.20
C GLU A 40 -2.38 36.52 1.32
N LYS A 41 -1.79 35.32 1.38
CA LYS A 41 -0.67 34.89 0.57
C LYS A 41 -1.05 34.83 -0.92
N ALA A 42 -2.20 34.24 -1.24
CA ALA A 42 -2.71 34.17 -2.61
C ALA A 42 -3.01 35.57 -3.20
N ALA A 43 -3.48 36.50 -2.37
CA ALA A 43 -3.73 37.89 -2.76
C ALA A 43 -2.45 38.71 -2.98
N LYS A 44 -1.24 38.13 -2.75
CA LYS A 44 0.06 38.81 -2.83
C LYS A 44 0.07 40.14 -2.07
N SER A 45 -0.62 40.20 -0.94
CA SER A 45 -0.74 41.45 -0.19
C SER A 45 0.64 41.83 0.36
N PRO A 46 1.10 43.09 0.17
CA PRO A 46 2.34 43.57 0.80
C PRO A 46 2.22 43.74 2.32
N LYS A 47 1.04 43.45 2.89
CA LYS A 47 0.74 43.60 4.31
C LYS A 47 1.33 42.46 5.13
N LYS A 48 1.65 42.75 6.39
CA LYS A 48 1.99 41.71 7.37
C LYS A 48 0.81 40.76 7.54
N PRO A 49 1.04 39.45 7.70
CA PRO A 49 -0.03 38.48 7.86
C PRO A 49 -0.87 38.81 9.10
N SER A 50 -2.17 38.56 9.01
CA SER A 50 -3.09 38.81 10.11
C SER A 50 -2.71 37.97 11.33
N LYS A 51 -2.62 38.59 12.52
CA LYS A 51 -2.34 37.86 13.76
C LYS A 51 -3.57 37.17 14.34
N THR A 52 -4.76 37.57 13.90
CA THR A 52 -6.05 37.12 14.42
C THR A 52 -7.02 36.89 13.27
N VAL A 53 -8.00 36.01 13.49
CA VAL A 53 -9.05 35.76 12.50
C VAL A 53 -9.98 36.98 12.41
N PRO A 54 -10.22 37.54 11.22
CA PRO A 54 -11.14 38.66 11.05
C PRO A 54 -12.57 38.30 11.50
N GLY A 55 -13.32 39.27 12.05
CA GLY A 55 -14.67 39.03 12.59
C GLY A 55 -15.63 38.38 11.57
N SER A 56 -15.65 38.90 10.33
CA SER A 56 -16.51 38.36 9.27
C SER A 56 -16.24 36.89 8.93
N TRP A 57 -15.02 36.39 9.14
CA TRP A 57 -14.70 34.98 8.99
C TRP A 57 -15.28 34.14 10.11
N LYS A 58 -15.25 34.62 11.35
CA LYS A 58 -15.87 33.93 12.48
C LYS A 58 -17.38 33.87 12.29
N ASP A 59 -18.00 34.97 11.88
CA ASP A 59 -19.44 35.02 11.63
C ASP A 59 -19.85 34.03 10.53
N ALA A 60 -19.09 33.97 9.43
CA ALA A 60 -19.33 32.99 8.37
C ALA A 60 -19.09 31.55 8.82
N PHE A 61 -18.03 31.32 9.60
CA PHE A 61 -17.68 30.00 10.13
C PHE A 61 -18.79 29.41 10.99
N GLU A 62 -19.37 30.23 11.88
CA GLU A 62 -20.50 29.84 12.73
C GLU A 62 -21.79 29.73 11.92
N LYS A 63 -22.11 30.75 11.10
CA LYS A 63 -23.34 30.78 10.28
C LYS A 63 -23.49 29.55 9.39
N TRP A 64 -22.40 29.13 8.75
CA TRP A 64 -22.38 28.03 7.79
C TRP A 64 -21.84 26.73 8.37
N GLN A 65 -21.65 26.66 9.70
CA GLN A 65 -21.24 25.45 10.42
C GLN A 65 -20.04 24.73 9.78
N TRP A 66 -18.99 25.49 9.45
CA TRP A 66 -17.84 24.96 8.71
C TRP A 66 -17.17 23.77 9.42
N ARG A 67 -17.13 23.79 10.75
CA ARG A 67 -16.57 22.69 11.54
C ARG A 67 -17.31 21.37 11.28
N ASP A 68 -18.63 21.39 11.38
CA ASP A 68 -19.44 20.17 11.28
C ASP A 68 -19.42 19.63 9.85
N ARG A 69 -19.56 20.53 8.86
CA ARG A 69 -19.45 20.18 7.43
C ARG A 69 -18.11 19.53 7.10
N ALA A 70 -17.01 20.08 7.61
CA ALA A 70 -15.69 19.52 7.41
C ALA A 70 -15.51 18.16 8.11
N ALA A 71 -16.10 17.96 9.28
CA ALA A 71 -16.09 16.65 9.96
C ALA A 71 -16.86 15.57 9.18
N PHE A 72 -17.99 15.94 8.56
CA PHE A 72 -18.71 15.03 7.66
C PHE A 72 -17.90 14.67 6.43
N TRP A 73 -17.22 15.64 5.82
CA TRP A 73 -16.32 15.40 4.70
C TRP A 73 -15.19 14.42 5.07
N ASP A 74 -14.54 14.62 6.22
CA ASP A 74 -13.45 13.74 6.67
C ASP A 74 -13.94 12.31 6.90
N THR A 75 -15.11 12.16 7.52
CA THR A 75 -15.70 10.84 7.75
C THR A 75 -15.97 10.15 6.41
N TRP A 76 -16.51 10.90 5.45
CA TRP A 76 -16.77 10.38 4.10
C TRP A 76 -15.46 10.01 3.38
N GLN A 77 -14.44 10.87 3.42
CA GLN A 77 -13.12 10.58 2.84
C GLN A 77 -12.49 9.33 3.45
N TRP A 78 -12.51 9.21 4.78
CA TRP A 78 -11.97 8.05 5.47
C TRP A 78 -12.70 6.76 5.08
N GLN A 79 -14.03 6.81 4.91
CA GLN A 79 -14.80 5.67 4.41
C GLN A 79 -14.42 5.28 2.98
N GLN A 80 -14.20 6.25 2.09
CA GLN A 80 -13.75 5.96 0.72
C GLN A 80 -12.35 5.34 0.71
N GLU A 81 -11.42 5.90 1.49
CA GLU A 81 -10.07 5.37 1.62
C GLU A 81 -10.09 3.95 2.21
N GLU A 82 -10.90 3.70 3.23
CA GLU A 82 -11.02 2.39 3.85
C GLU A 82 -11.46 1.31 2.85
N VAL A 83 -12.38 1.63 1.94
CA VAL A 83 -12.78 0.70 0.85
C VAL A 83 -11.58 0.37 -0.05
N ILE A 84 -10.81 1.37 -0.45
CA ILE A 84 -9.60 1.19 -1.28
C ILE A 84 -8.58 0.34 -0.53
N TRP A 85 -8.34 0.63 0.75
CA TRP A 85 -7.39 -0.10 1.60
C TRP A 85 -7.85 -1.52 1.89
N GLN A 86 -9.15 -1.78 1.97
CA GLN A 86 -9.68 -3.13 2.07
C GLN A 86 -9.40 -3.94 0.82
N GLU A 87 -9.61 -3.37 -0.37
CA GLU A 87 -9.32 -4.07 -1.62
C GLU A 87 -7.82 -4.31 -1.77
N ARG A 88 -6.97 -3.32 -1.46
CA ARG A 88 -5.51 -3.50 -1.43
C ARG A 88 -5.07 -4.59 -0.46
N ARG A 89 -5.63 -4.63 0.77
CA ARG A 89 -5.35 -5.69 1.74
C ARG A 89 -5.81 -7.06 1.23
N LYS A 90 -6.91 -7.13 0.50
CA LYS A 90 -7.39 -8.38 -0.12
C LYS A 90 -6.44 -8.86 -1.21
N GLN A 91 -6.00 -7.96 -2.10
CA GLN A 91 -5.01 -8.27 -3.13
C GLN A 91 -3.69 -8.74 -2.51
N TRP A 92 -3.20 -8.02 -1.48
CA TRP A 92 -2.01 -8.40 -0.74
C TRP A 92 -2.14 -9.80 -0.14
N ARG A 93 -3.25 -10.09 0.55
CA ARG A 93 -3.50 -11.44 1.10
C ARG A 93 -3.52 -12.52 0.02
N GLY A 94 -4.08 -12.23 -1.15
CA GLY A 94 -4.08 -13.15 -2.29
C GLY A 94 -2.67 -13.44 -2.80
N GLN A 95 -1.85 -12.42 -2.98
CA GLN A 95 -0.45 -12.57 -3.42
C GLN A 95 0.39 -13.35 -2.40
N GLN A 96 0.24 -13.05 -1.10
CA GLN A 96 0.93 -13.76 -0.03
C GLN A 96 0.53 -15.23 0.03
N TRP A 97 -0.76 -15.52 -0.13
CA TRP A 97 -1.26 -16.89 -0.22
C TRP A 97 -0.67 -17.65 -1.40
N GLU A 98 -0.68 -17.05 -2.59
CA GLU A 98 -0.14 -17.68 -3.79
C GLU A 98 1.36 -17.95 -3.67
N LEU A 99 2.12 -17.00 -3.14
CA LEU A 99 3.55 -17.17 -2.88
C LEU A 99 3.80 -18.33 -1.91
N ALA A 100 3.01 -18.41 -0.82
CA ALA A 100 3.10 -19.51 0.13
C ALA A 100 2.85 -20.87 -0.52
N GLN A 101 1.84 -20.98 -1.40
CA GLN A 101 1.58 -22.23 -2.13
C GLN A 101 2.75 -22.61 -3.03
N ARG A 102 3.29 -21.66 -3.82
CA ARG A 102 4.46 -21.90 -4.69
C ARG A 102 5.68 -22.34 -3.88
N MET A 103 5.90 -21.77 -2.70
CA MET A 103 6.99 -22.16 -1.80
C MET A 103 6.81 -23.56 -1.23
N LYS A 104 5.58 -23.89 -0.82
CA LYS A 104 5.24 -25.23 -0.35
C LYS A 104 5.47 -26.27 -1.44
N GLU A 105 4.95 -26.04 -2.64
CA GLU A 105 5.18 -26.93 -3.79
C GLU A 105 6.68 -27.07 -4.11
N ARG A 106 7.44 -25.97 -4.02
CA ARG A 106 8.89 -26.01 -4.23
C ARG A 106 9.58 -26.88 -3.18
N ALA A 107 9.19 -26.76 -1.92
CA ALA A 107 9.72 -27.59 -0.84
C ALA A 107 9.33 -29.07 -0.99
N GLU A 108 8.12 -29.37 -1.44
CA GLU A 108 7.68 -30.73 -1.76
C GLU A 108 8.48 -31.31 -2.93
N ARG A 109 8.65 -30.55 -4.01
CA ARG A 109 9.51 -30.94 -5.15
C ARG A 109 10.93 -31.19 -4.69
N MET A 110 11.49 -30.32 -3.85
CA MET A 110 12.76 -30.55 -3.19
C MET A 110 12.71 -31.92 -2.49
N MET A 111 11.89 -32.12 -1.46
CA MET A 111 11.83 -33.38 -0.72
C MET A 111 11.60 -34.66 -1.55
N SER A 112 11.01 -34.55 -2.75
CA SER A 112 10.78 -35.69 -3.66
C SER A 112 12.05 -36.23 -4.37
N PHE A 113 13.08 -35.41 -4.57
CA PHE A 113 14.29 -35.86 -5.28
C PHE A 113 15.26 -36.59 -4.34
N PRO A 114 15.91 -37.67 -4.81
CA PRO A 114 16.88 -38.40 -4.02
C PRO A 114 18.12 -37.53 -3.75
N LEU A 115 18.39 -37.30 -2.46
CA LEU A 115 19.56 -36.57 -1.96
C LEU A 115 20.87 -37.37 -2.07
N THR A 116 20.75 -38.65 -2.46
CA THR A 116 21.85 -39.57 -2.67
C THR A 116 21.85 -40.05 -4.11
N ARG A 117 23.05 -40.15 -4.69
CA ARG A 117 23.29 -40.74 -6.02
C ARG A 117 22.61 -42.11 -6.06
N LYS A 118 21.65 -42.28 -6.97
CA LYS A 118 21.02 -43.58 -7.23
C LYS A 118 21.42 -44.05 -8.62
N THR A 119 21.92 -45.28 -8.67
CA THR A 119 22.12 -46.00 -9.92
C THR A 119 20.86 -46.83 -10.15
N VAL A 120 20.06 -46.48 -11.15
CA VAL A 120 18.87 -47.23 -11.53
C VAL A 120 19.20 -48.06 -12.76
N GLN A 121 19.03 -49.38 -12.66
CA GLN A 121 19.07 -50.26 -13.83
C GLN A 121 17.69 -50.30 -14.47
N GLU A 122 17.56 -49.67 -15.64
CA GLU A 122 16.34 -49.68 -16.44
C GLU A 122 16.71 -50.28 -17.81
N GLY A 123 16.40 -51.58 -18.01
CA GLY A 123 16.76 -52.31 -19.24
C GLY A 123 18.27 -52.54 -19.44
N GLU A 124 18.74 -52.54 -20.70
CA GLU A 124 20.17 -52.71 -21.07
C GLU A 124 21.06 -51.49 -20.75
N GLY A 125 20.54 -50.46 -20.07
CA GLY A 125 21.26 -49.22 -19.75
C GLY A 125 21.32 -48.94 -18.25
N THR A 126 22.49 -48.48 -17.78
CA THR A 126 22.64 -47.98 -16.41
C THR A 126 22.47 -46.47 -16.39
N SER A 127 21.34 -45.98 -15.89
CA SER A 127 21.09 -44.53 -15.74
C SER A 127 21.56 -44.08 -14.35
N ILE A 128 22.59 -43.22 -14.31
CA ILE A 128 23.14 -42.65 -13.07
C ILE A 128 22.44 -41.31 -12.83
N ILE A 129 21.65 -41.23 -11.77
CA ILE A 129 20.98 -39.99 -11.37
C ILE A 129 21.90 -39.24 -10.39
N GLU A 130 22.41 -38.08 -10.81
CA GLU A 130 23.24 -37.21 -9.97
C GLU A 130 22.38 -36.40 -8.97
N PRO A 131 22.85 -36.21 -7.72
CA PRO A 131 22.11 -35.47 -6.71
C PRO A 131 22.11 -33.96 -6.99
N VAL A 132 20.96 -33.33 -6.74
CA VAL A 132 20.77 -31.88 -6.91
C VAL A 132 21.41 -31.12 -5.73
N ARG A 133 21.89 -29.89 -5.97
CA ARG A 133 22.70 -29.08 -5.01
C ARG A 133 21.98 -28.53 -3.75
N TRP A 134 20.73 -28.88 -3.50
CA TRP A 134 19.99 -28.37 -2.32
C TRP A 134 19.85 -29.48 -1.26
N SER A 135 19.72 -29.06 0.00
CA SER A 135 19.72 -29.90 1.19
C SER A 135 18.32 -29.97 1.83
N GLN A 136 18.10 -30.93 2.75
CA GLN A 136 16.85 -30.98 3.52
C GLN A 136 16.60 -29.72 4.35
N ARG A 137 17.66 -29.02 4.78
CA ARG A 137 17.53 -27.75 5.51
C ARG A 137 16.88 -26.67 4.65
N ASP A 138 17.16 -26.68 3.34
CA ASP A 138 16.58 -25.71 2.41
C ASP A 138 15.08 -25.94 2.27
N ALA A 139 14.63 -27.19 2.11
CA ALA A 139 13.21 -27.50 2.05
C ALA A 139 12.45 -27.07 3.32
N ILE A 140 13.05 -27.27 4.50
CA ILE A 140 12.48 -26.83 5.78
C ILE A 140 12.39 -25.29 5.86
N ALA A 141 13.41 -24.57 5.37
CA ALA A 141 13.39 -23.11 5.33
C ALA A 141 12.25 -22.58 4.43
N TYR A 142 12.03 -23.18 3.26
CA TYR A 142 10.91 -22.83 2.38
C TYR A 142 9.55 -23.11 3.04
N LEU A 143 9.38 -24.23 3.75
CA LEU A 143 8.13 -24.54 4.47
C LEU A 143 7.86 -23.57 5.62
N ASN A 144 8.88 -23.23 6.40
CA ASN A 144 8.74 -22.28 7.51
C ASN A 144 8.30 -20.91 6.99
N MET A 145 8.90 -20.45 5.89
CA MET A 145 8.54 -19.19 5.27
C MET A 145 7.14 -19.22 4.63
N ALA A 146 6.76 -20.32 3.98
CA ALA A 146 5.38 -20.51 3.50
C ALA A 146 4.37 -20.41 4.65
N ASN A 147 4.67 -21.00 5.80
CA ASN A 147 3.83 -20.90 6.99
C ASN A 147 3.74 -19.46 7.54
N GLU A 148 4.82 -18.69 7.51
CA GLU A 148 4.77 -17.27 7.89
C GLU A 148 3.92 -16.46 6.91
N PHE A 149 4.04 -16.66 5.60
CA PHE A 149 3.18 -15.99 4.61
C PHE A 149 1.70 -16.38 4.73
N VAL A 150 1.40 -17.63 5.10
CA VAL A 150 0.02 -18.04 5.42
C VAL A 150 -0.49 -17.33 6.68
N LYS A 151 0.34 -17.16 7.72
CA LYS A 151 -0.05 -16.42 8.94
C LYS A 151 -0.26 -14.93 8.65
N ASP A 152 0.61 -14.32 7.86
CA ASP A 152 0.52 -12.91 7.49
C ASP A 152 -0.70 -12.66 6.59
N SER A 153 -0.97 -13.56 5.64
CA SER A 153 -2.21 -13.49 4.83
C SER A 153 -3.47 -13.75 5.67
N ALA A 154 -3.38 -14.50 6.76
CA ALA A 154 -4.43 -14.67 7.76
C ALA A 154 -4.50 -13.53 8.80
N SER A 155 -3.79 -12.41 8.57
CA SER A 155 -3.79 -11.20 9.41
C SER A 155 -3.20 -11.32 10.81
N LEU A 156 -2.26 -12.26 11.04
CA LEU A 156 -1.72 -12.50 12.37
C LEU A 156 -0.50 -11.64 12.75
N HIS A 157 0.28 -11.07 11.83
CA HIS A 157 1.38 -10.14 12.17
C HIS A 157 1.76 -9.19 11.01
N GLU A 158 1.95 -7.90 11.30
CA GLU A 158 2.29 -6.87 10.28
C GLU A 158 3.79 -6.65 10.03
N ASN A 159 4.71 -7.25 10.81
CA ASN A 159 6.14 -6.85 10.78
C ASN A 159 7.17 -7.99 10.67
N LYS A 160 6.79 -9.23 10.28
CA LYS A 160 7.73 -10.38 10.27
C LYS A 160 8.31 -10.73 8.90
N LEU A 161 7.78 -10.15 7.84
CA LEU A 161 8.16 -10.43 6.45
C LEU A 161 9.61 -10.03 6.14
N PHE A 162 10.01 -8.85 6.61
CA PHE A 162 11.38 -8.33 6.43
C PHE A 162 12.40 -9.18 7.19
N ASP A 163 12.10 -9.55 8.44
CA ASP A 163 12.96 -10.38 9.28
C ASP A 163 13.14 -11.79 8.70
N ALA A 164 12.07 -12.38 8.17
CA ALA A 164 12.11 -13.68 7.50
C ALA A 164 12.98 -13.64 6.23
N MET A 165 12.85 -12.59 5.42
CA MET A 165 13.69 -12.40 4.21
C MET A 165 15.16 -12.15 4.56
N GLN A 166 15.44 -11.38 5.61
CA GLN A 166 16.80 -11.10 6.09
C GLN A 166 17.48 -12.37 6.63
N THR A 167 16.71 -13.25 7.29
CA THR A 167 17.20 -14.53 7.80
C THR A 167 17.68 -15.45 6.66
N LEU A 168 17.05 -15.40 5.48
CA LEU A 168 17.44 -16.21 4.32
C LEU A 168 18.70 -15.70 3.64
N MET A 169 18.87 -14.38 3.56
CA MET A 169 20.12 -13.77 3.11
C MET A 169 21.29 -14.17 4.03
N GLN A 170 21.06 -14.24 5.35
CA GLN A 170 22.05 -14.66 6.33
C GLN A 170 22.33 -16.17 6.29
N ALA A 171 21.36 -17.00 5.87
CA ALA A 171 21.53 -18.44 5.70
C ALA A 171 22.39 -18.84 4.47
N GLY A 172 22.92 -17.87 3.71
CA GLY A 172 23.83 -18.12 2.58
C GLY A 172 23.15 -18.61 1.30
N MET A 173 21.83 -18.43 1.17
CA MET A 173 21.01 -18.94 0.07
C MET A 173 20.91 -17.99 -1.15
N ALA A 174 22.04 -17.43 -1.62
CA ALA A 174 22.03 -16.56 -2.80
C ALA A 174 22.62 -17.27 -4.02
N SER A 175 21.81 -18.03 -4.77
CA SER A 175 22.06 -18.15 -6.21
C SER A 175 21.82 -16.78 -6.89
N SER A 176 22.43 -16.52 -8.05
CA SER A 176 22.25 -15.26 -8.78
C SER A 176 20.79 -14.97 -9.13
N GLU A 177 19.98 -16.00 -9.31
CA GLU A 177 18.53 -15.88 -9.57
C GLU A 177 17.72 -15.58 -8.29
N GLN A 178 18.13 -16.13 -7.15
CA GLN A 178 17.49 -15.85 -5.85
C GLN A 178 17.82 -14.43 -5.36
N ALA A 179 19.04 -13.96 -5.61
CA ALA A 179 19.42 -12.57 -5.39
C ALA A 179 18.59 -11.62 -6.26
N ALA A 180 18.24 -12.01 -7.49
CA ALA A 180 17.39 -11.20 -8.38
C ALA A 180 15.94 -11.10 -7.86
N VAL A 181 15.34 -12.21 -7.40
CA VAL A 181 13.97 -12.20 -6.86
C VAL A 181 13.90 -11.42 -5.53
N ILE A 182 14.89 -11.57 -4.67
CA ILE A 182 14.99 -10.82 -3.41
C ILE A 182 15.22 -9.33 -3.69
N LYS A 183 16.11 -9.00 -4.62
CA LYS A 183 16.38 -7.62 -5.04
C LYS A 183 15.14 -6.98 -5.65
N MET A 184 14.41 -7.69 -6.51
CA MET A 184 13.13 -7.22 -7.06
C MET A 184 12.10 -6.96 -5.96
N GLY A 185 11.98 -7.84 -4.96
CA GLY A 185 11.06 -7.64 -3.83
C GLY A 185 11.44 -6.44 -2.96
N VAL A 186 12.73 -6.20 -2.72
CA VAL A 186 13.23 -5.07 -1.94
C VAL A 186 13.13 -3.75 -2.70
N GLU A 187 13.50 -3.72 -3.98
CA GLU A 187 13.36 -2.54 -4.84
C GLU A 187 11.88 -2.15 -4.99
N TRP A 188 11.00 -3.13 -5.18
CA TRP A 188 9.55 -2.90 -5.25
C TRP A 188 8.96 -2.37 -3.93
N MET A 189 9.43 -2.87 -2.78
CA MET A 189 9.06 -2.33 -1.47
C MET A 189 9.55 -0.88 -1.28
N GLN A 190 10.78 -0.60 -1.68
CA GLN A 190 11.37 0.74 -1.56
C GLN A 190 10.68 1.75 -2.47
N ASP A 191 10.33 1.35 -3.69
CA ASP A 191 9.57 2.19 -4.62
C ASP A 191 8.13 2.38 -4.14
N SER A 192 7.46 1.35 -3.63
CA SER A 192 6.11 1.47 -3.05
C SER A 192 6.10 2.43 -1.84
N LEU A 193 7.11 2.34 -0.96
CA LEU A 193 7.26 3.25 0.17
C LEU A 193 7.60 4.69 -0.29
N ARG A 194 8.36 4.84 -1.37
CA ARG A 194 8.68 6.13 -1.97
C ARG A 194 7.46 6.76 -2.65
N GLU A 195 6.64 5.98 -3.34
CA GLU A 195 5.40 6.44 -3.97
C GLU A 195 4.32 6.85 -2.96
N VAL A 196 4.23 6.12 -1.84
CA VAL A 196 3.38 6.49 -0.70
C VAL A 196 3.87 7.79 -0.05
N ARG A 197 5.19 7.98 0.07
CA ARG A 197 5.78 9.22 0.60
C ARG A 197 5.61 10.41 -0.34
N ASP A 198 5.68 10.18 -1.65
CA ASP A 198 5.65 11.23 -2.66
C ASP A 198 4.22 11.52 -3.19
N GLY A 199 3.20 10.84 -2.62
CA GLY A 199 1.78 11.12 -2.88
C GLY A 199 1.30 10.82 -4.30
N LYS A 200 1.98 9.92 -5.04
CA LYS A 200 1.81 9.74 -6.49
C LYS A 200 0.89 8.61 -6.95
N LEU A 201 0.29 7.83 -6.04
CA LEU A 201 -0.65 6.77 -6.46
C LEU A 201 -2.05 7.31 -6.74
N GLY A 202 -2.16 8.03 -7.85
CA GLY A 202 -3.38 8.49 -8.49
C GLY A 202 -3.06 8.77 -9.96
N ASN A 203 -2.99 7.70 -10.76
CA ASN A 203 -3.04 7.65 -12.23
C ASN A 203 -2.18 6.47 -12.71
N PHE A 204 -2.74 5.27 -12.70
CA PHE A 204 -2.34 4.27 -13.69
C PHE A 204 -3.51 4.18 -14.66
N GLU A 205 -3.33 4.82 -15.81
CA GLU A 205 -4.30 4.80 -16.90
C GLU A 205 -4.61 3.34 -17.27
N GLU A 206 -5.90 3.01 -17.27
CA GLU A 206 -6.44 1.83 -17.92
C GLU A 206 -6.06 1.89 -19.41
N THR A 207 -4.97 1.24 -19.80
CA THR A 207 -4.81 0.80 -21.19
C THR A 207 -5.58 -0.49 -21.37
N GLY A 208 -6.90 -0.36 -21.38
CA GLY A 208 -7.81 -1.39 -21.87
C GLY A 208 -7.58 -1.59 -23.37
N GLY A 209 -6.83 -2.63 -23.70
CA GLY A 209 -6.83 -3.21 -25.04
C GLY A 209 -8.24 -3.72 -25.35
N SER A 210 -8.96 -2.98 -26.19
CA SER A 210 -10.09 -3.52 -26.93
C SER A 210 -9.56 -4.50 -27.96
N ASP A 211 -9.87 -5.77 -27.76
CA ASP A 211 -9.81 -6.81 -28.77
C ASP A 211 -11.24 -7.34 -28.90
N ASP A 212 -11.91 -6.98 -29.99
CA ASP A 212 -13.07 -7.68 -30.57
C ASP A 212 -13.53 -6.94 -31.84
N GLY A 213 -13.43 -7.60 -33.00
CA GLY A 213 -14.21 -7.29 -34.22
C GLY A 213 -13.41 -6.90 -35.46
#